data_AF-A0A9R1RPL9-F1
#
_entry.id   AF-A0A9R1RPL9-F1
#
_cell.length_a   1.000
_cell.length_b   1.000
_cell.length_c   1.000
_cell.angle_alpha   90.00
_cell.angle_beta   90.00
_cell.angle_gamma   90.00
#
_symmetry.space_group_name_H-M   'P 1'
#
loop_
_entity.id
_entity.type
_entity.pdbx_description
1 polymer ?
#
loop_
_entity_poly.entity_id
_entity_poly.type
_entity_poly.pdbx_seq_one_letter_code
_entity_poly.pdbx_strand_id
1 'polypeptide(L)'
;MHSSGGEMEAVEKAMRDKRMEEREKREAVMEERMAKKEKEEEAEKAKKAAMIKAAKEFVEATGRKILEKRGGPQDPWDQFRGFWTSVWGEGGYFGKFEDETTIPSMRFTFSGDGSTKNTLQFFSVKVAEIDQSLQWPLDVYGFFSVRDVVDHKRNMIFSCDRDNCQTISQEVRHY
;
A
#
# COMPACT_ATOMS: atom_id res chain seq x y z
N MET A 1 59.17 -55.74 9.16
CA MET A 1 57.80 -55.27 9.47
C MET A 1 57.79 -53.75 9.43
N HIS A 2 57.61 -53.08 8.28
CA HIS A 2 57.30 -51.63 8.21
C HIS A 2 56.88 -51.29 6.77
N SER A 3 55.62 -51.49 6.42
CA SER A 3 55.03 -50.97 5.16
C SER A 3 53.50 -51.06 5.22
N SER A 4 52.89 -50.37 6.19
CA SER A 4 51.42 -50.30 6.34
C SER A 4 50.93 -48.88 6.64
N GLY A 5 51.80 -47.98 7.08
CA GLY A 5 51.45 -46.57 7.34
C GLY A 5 51.20 -45.74 6.08
N GLY A 6 51.98 -45.94 5.00
CA GLY A 6 51.86 -45.15 3.77
C GLY A 6 50.59 -45.42 2.97
N GLU A 7 50.04 -46.63 3.05
CA GLU A 7 48.79 -47.00 2.39
C GLU A 7 47.57 -46.40 3.11
N MET A 8 47.62 -46.35 4.45
CA MET A 8 46.54 -45.78 5.26
C MET A 8 46.43 -44.25 5.09
N GLU A 9 47.58 -43.57 4.99
CA GLU A 9 47.67 -42.13 4.71
C GLU A 9 47.13 -41.78 3.31
N ALA A 10 47.44 -42.60 2.29
CA ALA A 10 46.93 -42.41 0.94
C ALA A 10 45.39 -42.56 0.86
N VAL A 11 44.83 -43.52 1.60
CA VAL A 11 43.38 -43.74 1.69
C VAL A 11 42.67 -42.59 2.40
N GLU A 12 43.27 -42.05 3.47
CA GLU A 12 42.72 -40.89 4.18
C GLU A 12 42.73 -39.64 3.30
N LYS A 13 43.81 -39.40 2.56
CA LYS A 13 43.91 -38.31 1.59
C LYS A 13 42.85 -38.43 0.50
N ALA A 14 42.66 -39.60 -0.08
CA ALA A 14 41.64 -39.84 -1.11
C ALA A 14 40.21 -39.61 -0.58
N MET A 15 39.93 -39.99 0.68
CA MET A 15 38.64 -39.69 1.31
C MET A 15 38.43 -38.19 1.56
N ARG A 16 39.48 -37.46 1.96
CA ARG A 16 39.42 -35.99 2.12
C ARG A 16 39.19 -35.31 0.78
N ASP A 17 39.90 -35.70 -0.27
CA ASP A 17 39.78 -35.13 -1.62
C ASP A 17 38.35 -35.37 -2.17
N LYS A 18 37.80 -36.59 -2.02
CA LYS A 18 36.41 -36.90 -2.40
C LYS A 18 35.38 -36.07 -1.64
N ARG A 19 35.62 -35.85 -0.33
CA ARG A 19 34.74 -35.03 0.51
C ARG A 19 34.74 -33.56 0.09
N MET A 20 35.91 -33.04 -0.31
CA MET A 20 36.04 -31.68 -0.84
C MET A 20 35.33 -31.53 -2.18
N GLU A 21 35.49 -32.49 -3.10
CA GLU A 21 34.80 -32.47 -4.39
C GLU A 21 33.27 -32.57 -4.24
N GLU A 22 32.77 -33.39 -3.32
CA GLU A 22 31.33 -33.44 -3.00
C GLU A 22 30.82 -32.13 -2.39
N ARG A 23 31.65 -31.44 -1.59
CA ARG A 23 31.30 -30.13 -1.00
C ARG A 23 31.23 -29.06 -2.08
N GLU A 24 32.21 -29.00 -2.98
CA GLU A 24 32.22 -28.07 -4.11
C GLU A 24 31.00 -28.27 -5.02
N LYS A 25 30.63 -29.52 -5.32
CA LYS A 25 29.40 -29.83 -6.07
C LYS A 25 28.14 -29.35 -5.36
N ARG A 26 28.06 -29.47 -4.03
CA ARG A 26 26.91 -28.97 -3.26
C ARG A 26 26.85 -27.46 -3.23
N GLU A 27 27.98 -26.79 -3.10
CA GLU A 27 28.09 -25.33 -3.13
C GLU A 27 27.66 -24.78 -4.50
N ALA A 28 28.13 -25.37 -5.60
CA ALA A 28 27.71 -25.00 -6.95
C ALA A 28 26.19 -25.17 -7.18
N VAL A 29 25.60 -26.27 -6.70
CA VAL A 29 24.15 -26.50 -6.79
C VAL A 29 23.37 -25.48 -5.94
N MET A 30 23.91 -25.09 -4.78
CA MET A 30 23.27 -24.09 -3.93
C MET A 30 23.32 -22.70 -4.58
N GLU A 31 24.45 -22.33 -5.16
CA GLU A 31 24.64 -21.06 -5.88
C GLU A 31 23.70 -20.95 -7.09
N GLU A 32 23.58 -22.02 -7.89
CA GLU A 32 22.64 -22.07 -9.01
C GLU A 32 21.18 -21.92 -8.54
N ARG A 33 20.80 -22.57 -7.42
CA ARG A 33 19.46 -22.44 -6.84
C ARG A 33 19.19 -21.02 -6.34
N MET A 34 20.17 -20.36 -5.71
CA MET A 34 20.05 -18.98 -5.24
C MET A 34 19.88 -18.02 -6.42
N ALA A 35 20.70 -18.15 -7.47
CA ALA A 35 20.60 -17.34 -8.68
C ALA A 35 19.26 -17.55 -9.41
N LYS A 36 18.72 -18.77 -9.42
CA LYS A 36 17.38 -19.05 -9.97
C LYS A 36 16.27 -18.36 -9.16
N LYS A 37 16.38 -18.40 -7.82
CA LYS A 37 15.40 -17.78 -6.93
C LYS A 37 15.40 -16.25 -7.05
N GLU A 38 16.57 -15.63 -7.15
CA GLU A 38 16.70 -14.20 -7.37
C GLU A 38 16.06 -13.76 -8.70
N LYS A 39 16.33 -14.51 -9.78
CA LYS A 39 15.69 -14.23 -11.09
C LYS A 39 14.17 -14.38 -11.04
N GLU A 40 13.65 -15.35 -10.30
CA GLU A 40 12.22 -15.57 -10.14
C GLU A 40 11.57 -14.43 -9.33
N GLU A 41 12.22 -13.99 -8.25
CA GLU A 41 11.77 -12.86 -7.42
C GLU A 41 11.79 -11.53 -8.20
N GLU A 42 12.84 -11.30 -9.00
CA GLU A 42 12.93 -10.13 -9.86
C GLU A 42 11.84 -10.13 -10.95
N ALA A 43 11.59 -11.29 -11.56
CA ALA A 43 10.50 -11.45 -12.52
C ALA A 43 9.12 -11.23 -11.88
N GLU A 44 8.91 -11.68 -10.64
CA GLU A 44 7.67 -11.42 -9.90
C GLU A 44 7.50 -9.93 -9.59
N LYS A 45 8.56 -9.27 -9.14
CA LYS A 45 8.57 -7.82 -8.87
C LYS A 45 8.28 -7.01 -10.14
N ALA A 46 8.86 -7.41 -11.26
CA ALA A 46 8.59 -6.79 -12.57
C ALA A 46 7.13 -6.98 -13.00
N LYS A 47 6.55 -8.18 -12.82
CA LYS A 47 5.12 -8.44 -13.09
C LYS A 47 4.21 -7.59 -12.22
N LYS A 48 4.50 -7.47 -10.91
CA LYS A 48 3.75 -6.60 -9.98
C LYS A 48 3.82 -5.13 -10.40
N ALA A 49 5.02 -4.63 -10.74
CA ALA A 49 5.21 -3.27 -11.21
C ALA A 49 4.44 -2.99 -12.52
N ALA A 50 4.47 -3.92 -13.47
CA ALA A 50 3.73 -3.82 -14.72
C ALA A 50 2.20 -3.79 -14.47
N MET A 51 1.69 -4.61 -13.55
CA MET A 51 0.27 -4.62 -13.18
C MET A 51 -0.16 -3.28 -12.55
N ILE A 52 0.65 -2.71 -11.65
CA ILE A 52 0.39 -1.39 -11.06
C ILE A 52 0.38 -0.30 -12.13
N LYS A 53 1.34 -0.34 -13.07
CA LYS A 53 1.39 0.60 -14.19
C LYS A 53 0.14 0.50 -15.07
N ALA A 54 -0.25 -0.72 -15.44
CA ALA A 54 -1.45 -0.96 -16.24
C ALA A 54 -2.73 -0.50 -15.51
N ALA A 55 -2.82 -0.71 -14.19
CA ALA A 55 -3.95 -0.23 -13.39
C ALA A 55 -4.02 1.30 -13.36
N LYS A 56 -2.90 2.00 -13.19
CA LYS A 56 -2.83 3.47 -13.25
C LYS A 56 -3.26 3.99 -14.61
N GLU A 57 -2.70 3.44 -15.69
CA GLU A 57 -3.05 3.82 -17.06
C GLU A 57 -4.52 3.55 -17.37
N PHE A 58 -5.08 2.43 -16.88
CA PHE A 58 -6.50 2.11 -17.02
C PHE A 58 -7.39 3.13 -16.29
N VAL A 59 -7.05 3.51 -15.06
CA VAL A 59 -7.78 4.52 -14.30
C VAL A 59 -7.73 5.87 -15.00
N GLU A 60 -6.56 6.30 -15.47
CA GLU A 60 -6.41 7.55 -16.22
C GLU A 60 -7.14 7.54 -17.56
N ALA A 61 -7.05 6.46 -18.33
CA ALA A 61 -7.74 6.32 -19.61
C ALA A 61 -9.26 6.26 -19.44
N THR A 62 -9.73 5.59 -18.39
CA THR A 62 -11.15 5.55 -18.04
C THR A 62 -11.63 6.92 -17.58
N GLY A 63 -10.86 7.61 -16.74
CA GLY A 63 -11.11 9.00 -16.34
C GLY A 63 -11.21 9.95 -17.54
N ARG A 64 -10.26 9.86 -18.49
CA ARG A 64 -10.27 10.64 -19.74
C ARG A 64 -11.48 10.33 -20.62
N LYS A 65 -11.83 9.05 -20.81
CA LYS A 65 -13.02 8.66 -21.59
C LYS A 65 -14.34 9.09 -20.94
N ILE A 66 -14.41 9.05 -19.60
CA ILE A 66 -15.56 9.57 -18.85
C ILE A 66 -15.67 11.07 -19.05
N LEU A 67 -14.55 11.80 -18.99
CA LEU A 67 -14.50 13.25 -19.21
C LEU A 67 -14.88 13.62 -20.65
N GLU A 68 -14.39 12.89 -21.64
CA GLU A 68 -14.67 13.12 -23.07
C GLU A 68 -16.14 12.85 -23.44
N LYS A 69 -16.77 11.83 -22.83
CA LYS A 69 -18.20 11.51 -23.06
C LYS A 69 -19.17 12.51 -22.42
N ARG A 70 -18.74 13.33 -21.47
CA ARG A 70 -19.64 14.17 -20.64
C ARG A 70 -19.78 15.62 -21.12
N GLY A 71 -19.11 16.02 -22.21
CA GLY A 71 -19.11 17.43 -22.67
C GLY A 71 -18.28 18.33 -21.75
N GLY A 72 -18.15 19.63 -22.10
CA GLY A 72 -17.23 20.61 -21.48
C GLY A 72 -17.21 20.63 -19.94
N PRO A 73 -16.17 21.21 -19.31
CA PRO A 73 -15.74 20.84 -17.97
C PRO A 73 -16.82 21.13 -16.93
N GLN A 74 -17.64 20.11 -16.62
CA GLN A 74 -18.21 20.00 -15.29
C GLN A 74 -17.03 19.83 -14.36
N ASP A 75 -17.01 20.64 -13.31
CA ASP A 75 -16.02 20.55 -12.25
C ASP A 75 -15.87 19.05 -11.84
N PRO A 76 -14.63 18.50 -11.79
CA PRO A 76 -14.42 17.08 -11.49
C PRO A 76 -15.09 16.64 -10.18
N TRP A 77 -15.23 17.58 -9.24
CA TRP A 77 -15.91 17.40 -7.98
C TRP A 77 -17.42 17.24 -8.20
N ASP A 78 -18.06 18.10 -8.98
CA ASP A 78 -19.48 17.95 -9.36
C ASP A 78 -19.76 16.64 -10.10
N GLN A 79 -18.85 16.21 -10.98
CA GLN A 79 -18.98 14.93 -11.68
C GLN A 79 -18.89 13.74 -10.74
N PHE A 80 -17.94 13.78 -9.80
CA PHE A 80 -17.79 12.76 -8.77
C PHE A 80 -19.02 12.73 -7.86
N ARG A 81 -19.47 13.89 -7.38
CA ARG A 81 -20.66 14.04 -6.54
C ARG A 81 -21.90 13.50 -7.24
N GLY A 82 -22.10 13.84 -8.51
CA GLY A 82 -23.22 13.36 -9.32
C GLY A 82 -23.17 11.85 -9.51
N PHE A 83 -22.00 11.29 -9.84
CA PHE A 83 -21.82 9.83 -9.93
C PHE A 83 -22.10 9.14 -8.60
N TRP A 84 -21.50 9.59 -7.51
CA TRP A 84 -21.70 9.00 -6.19
C TRP A 84 -23.17 9.05 -5.80
N THR A 85 -23.82 10.21 -5.96
CA THR A 85 -25.24 10.38 -5.62
C THR A 85 -26.12 9.47 -6.47
N SER A 86 -25.76 9.23 -7.72
CA SER A 86 -26.47 8.29 -8.61
C SER A 86 -26.29 6.82 -8.22
N VAL A 87 -25.14 6.42 -7.67
CA VAL A 87 -24.85 5.01 -7.35
C VAL A 87 -25.24 4.66 -5.92
N TRP A 88 -25.00 5.57 -4.98
CA TRP A 88 -25.08 5.34 -3.52
C TRP A 88 -26.00 6.32 -2.78
N GLY A 89 -26.50 7.36 -3.45
CA GLY A 89 -27.24 8.48 -2.82
C GLY A 89 -28.73 8.21 -2.57
N GLU A 90 -29.52 9.29 -2.56
CA GLU A 90 -30.98 9.30 -2.31
C GLU A 90 -31.75 8.57 -3.41
N GLY A 91 -31.72 7.24 -3.32
CA GLY A 91 -32.29 6.28 -4.25
C GLY A 91 -31.86 4.84 -3.95
N GLY A 92 -30.77 4.63 -3.19
CA GLY A 92 -30.25 3.31 -2.87
C GLY A 92 -29.40 3.26 -1.60
N TYR A 93 -30.02 2.85 -0.49
CA TYR A 93 -29.40 2.15 0.64
C TYR A 93 -28.46 2.90 1.63
N PHE A 94 -27.78 4.01 1.29
CA PHE A 94 -26.68 4.52 2.15
C PHE A 94 -26.75 5.99 2.62
N GLY A 95 -27.63 6.83 2.07
CA GLY A 95 -27.90 8.18 2.59
C GLY A 95 -27.45 9.33 1.68
N LYS A 96 -27.36 10.54 2.22
CA LYS A 96 -26.92 11.74 1.48
C LYS A 96 -25.42 11.72 1.28
N PHE A 97 -24.95 12.41 0.24
CA PHE A 97 -23.52 12.53 -0.06
C PHE A 97 -22.72 13.11 1.12
N GLU A 98 -23.31 14.02 1.89
CA GLU A 98 -22.66 14.65 3.05
C GLU A 98 -22.80 13.86 4.34
N ASP A 99 -23.44 12.68 4.34
CA ASP A 99 -23.59 11.92 5.57
C ASP A 99 -22.23 11.41 6.06
N GLU A 100 -22.04 11.47 7.38
CA GLU A 100 -20.85 10.98 8.08
C GLU A 100 -21.07 9.54 8.56
N THR A 101 -19.99 8.77 8.62
CA THR A 101 -20.06 7.41 9.12
C THR A 101 -20.61 7.41 10.54
N THR A 102 -21.47 6.43 10.82
CA THR A 102 -21.90 6.13 12.19
C THR A 102 -21.04 5.02 12.81
N ILE A 103 -20.03 4.53 12.08
CA ILE A 103 -19.15 3.45 12.50
C ILE A 103 -17.96 4.06 13.25
N PRO A 104 -17.74 3.71 14.53
CA PRO A 104 -16.67 4.30 15.33
C PRO A 104 -15.29 3.81 14.88
N SER A 105 -14.25 4.61 15.17
CA SER A 105 -12.83 4.35 14.83
C SER A 105 -12.17 3.12 15.50
N MET A 106 -12.92 2.20 16.11
CA MET A 106 -12.36 0.98 16.71
C MET A 106 -12.95 -0.28 16.12
N ARG A 107 -12.03 -1.16 15.72
CA ARG A 107 -12.12 -2.58 15.37
C ARG A 107 -13.55 -3.09 15.17
N PHE A 108 -13.84 -3.47 13.93
CA PHE A 108 -14.92 -4.37 13.52
C PHE A 108 -14.95 -5.65 14.36
N THR A 109 -15.47 -5.60 15.58
CA THR A 109 -15.83 -6.76 16.40
C THR A 109 -17.31 -6.77 16.73
N PHE A 110 -18.08 -5.79 16.27
CA PHE A 110 -19.50 -5.69 16.61
C PHE A 110 -20.40 -6.00 15.42
N SER A 111 -20.84 -7.26 15.40
CA SER A 111 -22.06 -7.79 14.76
C SER A 111 -22.35 -7.34 13.33
N GLY A 112 -21.56 -7.84 12.37
CA GLY A 112 -21.98 -7.98 10.97
C GLY A 112 -22.32 -9.44 10.65
N ASP A 113 -22.83 -9.69 9.45
CA ASP A 113 -23.15 -11.01 8.83
C ASP A 113 -21.99 -12.03 8.76
N GLY A 114 -20.88 -11.78 9.47
CA GLY A 114 -19.66 -12.59 9.43
C GLY A 114 -18.79 -12.34 8.20
N SER A 115 -19.16 -11.41 7.31
CA SER A 115 -18.35 -11.08 6.13
C SER A 115 -17.17 -10.17 6.48
N THR A 116 -16.02 -10.48 5.89
CA THR A 116 -14.85 -9.60 5.94
C THR A 116 -15.04 -8.45 4.96
N LYS A 117 -15.02 -7.22 5.45
CA LYS A 117 -15.02 -6.02 4.60
C LYS A 117 -13.64 -5.40 4.54
N ASN A 118 -13.26 -4.93 3.35
CA ASN A 118 -12.08 -4.09 3.19
C ASN A 118 -12.38 -2.69 3.76
N THR A 119 -11.52 -2.22 4.66
CA THR A 119 -11.66 -0.93 5.33
C THR A 119 -10.44 -0.08 5.06
N LEU A 120 -10.60 1.23 5.18
CA LEU A 120 -9.50 2.18 4.97
C LEU A 120 -9.11 2.81 6.32
N GLN A 121 -7.86 2.62 6.73
CA GLN A 121 -7.32 3.20 7.95
C GLN A 121 -6.26 4.25 7.62
N PHE A 122 -6.40 5.43 8.23
CA PHE A 122 -5.45 6.53 8.11
C PHE A 122 -4.59 6.61 9.36
N PHE A 123 -3.28 6.72 9.16
CA PHE A 123 -2.31 6.80 10.26
C PHE A 123 -1.76 8.21 10.44
N SER A 124 -1.49 8.91 9.35
CA SER A 124 -0.94 10.26 9.42
C SER A 124 -1.22 11.06 8.15
N VAL A 125 -1.24 12.38 8.34
CA VAL A 125 -1.20 13.39 7.27
C VAL A 125 -0.01 14.28 7.58
N LYS A 126 0.77 14.66 6.57
CA LYS A 126 1.97 15.49 6.73
C LYS A 126 1.91 16.67 5.76
N VAL A 127 2.26 17.86 6.25
CA VAL A 127 2.53 19.03 5.40
C VAL A 127 3.81 18.76 4.62
N ALA A 128 3.69 18.64 3.29
CA ALA A 128 4.81 18.26 2.43
C ALA A 128 5.80 19.41 2.22
N GLU A 129 5.28 20.62 2.02
CA GLU A 129 6.05 21.84 1.78
C GLU A 129 5.23 23.04 2.28
N ILE A 130 5.94 24.08 2.73
CA ILE A 130 5.38 25.40 3.00
C ILE A 130 6.06 26.39 2.06
N ASP A 131 5.28 27.28 1.46
CA ASP A 131 5.84 28.38 0.68
C ASP A 131 6.43 29.46 1.60
N GLN A 132 7.14 30.42 1.03
CA GLN A 132 7.76 31.52 1.80
C GLN A 132 6.74 32.45 2.49
N SER A 133 5.46 32.36 2.12
CA SER A 133 4.39 33.16 2.71
C SER A 133 3.76 32.53 3.96
N LEU A 134 3.98 31.23 4.17
CA LEU A 134 3.48 30.46 5.30
C LEU A 134 4.63 30.13 6.26
N GLN A 135 4.55 30.67 7.48
CA GLN A 135 5.52 30.38 8.54
C GLN A 135 4.86 29.52 9.62
N TRP A 136 5.65 28.61 10.20
CA TRP A 136 5.21 27.84 11.35
C TRP A 136 5.02 28.75 12.58
N PRO A 137 4.05 28.46 13.47
CA PRO A 137 3.05 27.39 13.37
C PRO A 137 1.92 27.73 12.37
N LEU A 138 1.28 26.71 11.81
CA LEU A 138 0.17 26.87 10.86
C LEU A 138 -1.17 26.69 11.55
N ASP A 139 -2.08 27.64 11.36
CA ASP A 139 -3.48 27.49 11.73
C ASP A 139 -4.25 26.84 10.58
N VAL A 140 -4.64 25.58 10.77
CA VAL A 140 -5.34 24.79 9.77
C VAL A 140 -6.83 24.73 10.10
N TYR A 141 -7.66 25.02 9.10
CA TYR A 141 -9.12 24.89 9.17
C TYR A 141 -9.65 24.23 7.89
N GLY A 142 -10.91 23.80 7.95
CA GLY A 142 -11.57 23.01 6.92
C GLY A 142 -11.78 21.58 7.37
N PHE A 143 -12.12 20.71 6.42
CA PHE A 143 -12.32 19.30 6.69
C PHE A 143 -11.60 18.43 5.66
N PHE A 144 -11.15 17.27 6.11
CA PHE A 144 -10.61 16.21 5.28
C PHE A 144 -11.39 14.94 5.56
N SER A 145 -12.04 14.42 4.52
CA SER A 145 -12.85 13.22 4.63
C SER A 145 -12.58 12.27 3.48
N VAL A 146 -12.78 11.00 3.75
CA VAL A 146 -12.66 9.90 2.79
C VAL A 146 -13.87 8.99 2.92
N ARG A 147 -14.04 8.08 1.97
CA ARG A 147 -15.11 7.09 1.98
C ARG A 147 -14.51 5.71 1.77
N ASP A 148 -15.04 4.72 2.47
CA ASP A 148 -14.77 3.31 2.21
C ASP A 148 -16.04 2.58 1.72
N VAL A 149 -15.95 1.27 1.59
CA VAL A 149 -17.04 0.42 1.07
C VAL A 149 -17.93 -0.14 2.18
N VAL A 150 -17.73 0.26 3.43
CA VAL A 150 -18.45 -0.34 4.56
C VAL A 150 -19.86 0.21 4.65
N ASP A 151 -19.99 1.53 4.73
CA ASP A 151 -21.27 2.25 4.77
C ASP A 151 -21.37 3.37 3.73
N HIS A 152 -20.33 3.56 2.93
CA HIS A 152 -20.19 4.59 1.89
C HIS A 152 -20.24 6.04 2.39
N LYS A 153 -20.31 6.28 3.70
CA LYS A 153 -20.38 7.60 4.30
C LYS A 153 -19.00 8.19 4.54
N ARG A 154 -18.94 9.49 4.87
CA ARG A 154 -17.69 10.21 5.14
C ARG A 154 -17.08 9.75 6.46
N ASN A 155 -15.88 9.20 6.37
CA ASN A 155 -14.98 9.07 7.50
C ASN A 155 -14.24 10.41 7.65
N MET A 156 -14.65 11.23 8.62
CA MET A 156 -13.99 12.51 8.92
C MET A 156 -12.65 12.26 9.60
N ILE A 157 -11.56 12.70 8.95
CA ILE A 157 -10.19 12.60 9.48
C ILE A 157 -9.81 13.90 10.18
N PHE A 158 -10.24 15.03 9.63
CA PHE A 158 -10.00 16.36 10.15
C PHE A 158 -11.25 17.20 9.91
N SER A 159 -11.66 18.01 10.89
CA SER A 159 -12.78 18.94 10.76
C SER A 159 -12.63 20.05 11.80
N CYS A 160 -12.17 21.22 11.36
CA CYS A 160 -12.02 22.41 12.19
C CYS A 160 -12.65 23.61 11.50
N ASP A 161 -13.46 24.37 12.23
CA ASP A 161 -13.98 25.63 11.74
C ASP A 161 -12.89 26.71 11.70
N ARG A 162 -13.11 27.74 10.89
CA ARG A 162 -12.16 28.86 10.75
C ARG A 162 -11.92 29.60 12.07
N ASP A 163 -12.94 29.68 12.93
CA ASP A 163 -12.82 30.35 14.24
C ASP A 163 -12.24 29.42 15.32
N ASN A 164 -12.04 28.14 15.01
CA ASN A 164 -11.52 27.11 15.91
C ASN A 164 -10.46 26.26 15.18
N CYS A 165 -9.48 26.95 14.57
CA CYS A 165 -8.39 26.31 13.85
C CYS A 165 -7.59 25.35 14.75
N GLN A 166 -7.02 24.32 14.13
CA GLN A 166 -5.98 23.52 14.75
C GLN A 166 -4.62 24.10 14.41
N THR A 167 -3.89 24.58 15.42
CA THR A 167 -2.50 25.01 15.27
C THR A 167 -1.58 23.80 15.21
N ILE A 168 -0.81 23.67 14.13
CA ILE A 168 0.23 22.64 13.95
C ILE A 168 1.62 23.26 13.90
N SER A 169 2.59 22.62 14.54
CA SER A 169 3.99 23.04 14.61
C SER A 169 4.89 22.15 13.75
N GLN A 170 6.09 22.65 13.41
CA GLN A 170 7.08 21.89 12.65
C GLN A 170 7.60 20.64 13.40
N GLU A 171 7.64 20.69 14.73
CA GLU A 171 8.15 19.59 15.55
C GLU A 171 7.16 18.43 15.63
N VAL A 172 7.61 17.24 15.23
CA VAL A 172 6.93 15.98 15.54
C VAL A 172 7.17 15.72 17.02
N ARG A 173 6.15 15.93 17.86
CA ARG A 173 6.21 15.44 19.24
C ARG A 173 6.29 13.92 19.19
N HIS A 174 7.49 13.39 19.43
CA HIS A 174 7.68 11.98 19.76
C HIS A 174 7.03 11.74 21.11
N TYR A 175 5.91 11.03 21.11
CA TYR A 175 5.35 10.39 22.30
C TYR A 175 5.86 8.95 22.38
#